data_AF-A0A1B6E929-F1
#
_entry.id   AF-A0A1B6E929-F1
#
_cell.length_a   1.000
_cell.length_b   1.000
_cell.length_c   1.000
_cell.angle_alpha   90.00
_cell.angle_beta   90.00
_cell.angle_gamma   90.00
#
_symmetry.space_group_name_H-M   'P 1'
#
loop_
_entity.id
_entity.type
_entity.pdbx_description
1 polymer ?
#
loop_
_entity_poly.entity_id
_entity_poly.type
_entity_poly.pdbx_seq_one_letter_code
_entity_poly.pdbx_strand_id
1 'polypeptide(L)'
;MMQPNGDNVLVEKTPKQLEKEAKKLAKLEKFKQKQEKNSTSISDQSKEKSEKKGKNKDVKKEAIVYSSNTPPGNKKDISGSMPDAYSPQYVEAAWYSWWEKEGFFKPEYGRSSLSEPNPKGKFVMVIPPPNVTGSLHLGHALTNAIEDCIARWHRMKGKTTLWNPGCDHAGIATQVVVEKKLWREEKKTRHDVGREKFVEKVWQWRREKGDRIYLQLRRLGSSLDWDRAAFTMDPKLCRAVVEAFVQLHDAGDIYRSNYLVNWSCTLKSAISDIEVDKMEIPGRTMISIPGYEEKVEFGVLVTFAYLVEGSGEEIVVATTRVETMLGDVAVAIHPEDPRYKHLHGKRVVHPFCDRLLPIVCDEFVDREFGTGAVKITPAHDQNDYDVGKRHDLPFITIMNEDGVIVGDCKEFNGLKRFDARKRVIIALKNKKLFRDVINNPMVVPICSRSKDVVEPLIKPQWYIKCDEMAAKAKEAVTSGELVIIPEHHKKTWIYWMDNIRDWCVSRQLWWGHRIPAYFITIDDP
;
A
#
# COMPACT_ATOMS: atom_id res chain seq x y z
N MET A 1 -25.78 -9.53 62.24
CA MET A 1 -27.14 -9.96 61.84
C MET A 1 -27.17 -10.02 60.32
N MET A 2 -27.63 -11.14 59.78
CA MET A 2 -27.49 -11.58 58.38
C MET A 2 -28.23 -10.69 57.38
N GLN A 3 -27.60 -10.47 56.21
CA GLN A 3 -28.26 -10.01 54.98
C GLN A 3 -28.90 -11.20 54.24
N PRO A 4 -30.03 -11.02 53.52
CA PRO A 4 -30.58 -12.07 52.66
C PRO A 4 -29.93 -12.07 51.27
N ASN A 5 -29.65 -13.27 50.77
CA ASN A 5 -29.22 -13.55 49.40
C ASN A 5 -30.33 -13.19 48.40
N GLY A 6 -29.97 -12.45 47.34
CA GLY A 6 -30.80 -12.24 46.15
C GLY A 6 -30.40 -13.23 45.05
N ASP A 7 -31.42 -13.87 44.48
CA ASP A 7 -31.32 -14.93 43.47
C ASP A 7 -30.64 -14.50 42.17
N ASN A 8 -29.70 -15.33 41.70
CA ASN A 8 -29.03 -15.22 40.42
C ASN A 8 -29.87 -15.93 39.35
N VAL A 9 -30.60 -15.17 38.52
CA VAL A 9 -31.29 -15.72 37.36
C VAL A 9 -30.29 -15.91 36.23
N LEU A 10 -29.89 -17.15 35.98
CA LEU A 10 -29.10 -17.56 34.82
C LEU A 10 -29.98 -17.47 33.57
N VAL A 11 -29.73 -16.49 32.72
CA VAL A 11 -30.33 -16.40 31.38
C VAL A 11 -29.68 -17.46 30.49
N GLU A 12 -30.45 -18.46 30.07
CA GLU A 12 -30.00 -19.48 29.11
C GLU A 12 -29.64 -18.82 27.76
N LYS A 13 -28.40 -19.04 27.33
CA LYS A 13 -27.89 -18.56 26.04
C LYS A 13 -28.58 -19.30 24.89
N THR A 14 -28.95 -18.56 23.84
CA THR A 14 -29.59 -19.16 22.66
C THR A 14 -28.63 -20.10 21.90
N PRO A 15 -29.13 -21.12 21.19
CA PRO A 15 -28.30 -22.07 20.43
C PRO A 15 -27.34 -21.39 19.43
N LYS A 16 -27.75 -20.28 18.81
CA LYS A 16 -26.90 -19.49 17.91
C LYS A 16 -25.75 -18.77 18.63
N GLN A 17 -25.95 -18.34 19.88
CA GLN A 17 -24.90 -17.71 20.69
C GLN A 17 -23.85 -18.74 21.13
N LEU A 18 -24.29 -19.95 21.49
CA LEU A 18 -23.40 -21.08 21.81
C LEU A 18 -22.58 -21.52 20.60
N GLU A 19 -23.18 -21.55 19.40
CA GLU A 19 -22.45 -21.87 18.16
C GLU A 19 -21.42 -20.80 17.79
N LYS A 20 -21.74 -19.51 18.00
CA LYS A 20 -20.82 -18.39 17.75
C LYS A 20 -19.66 -18.36 18.74
N GLU A 21 -19.90 -18.68 20.03
CA GLU A 21 -18.85 -18.87 21.04
C GLU A 21 -17.98 -20.09 20.72
N ALA A 22 -18.57 -21.23 20.33
CA ALA A 22 -17.82 -22.42 19.95
C ALA A 22 -16.91 -22.18 18.73
N LYS A 23 -17.40 -21.47 17.70
CA LYS A 23 -16.57 -21.07 16.54
C LYS A 23 -15.43 -20.11 16.94
N LYS A 24 -15.68 -19.22 17.90
CA LYS A 24 -14.67 -18.28 18.42
C LYS A 24 -13.59 -18.98 19.24
N LEU A 25 -13.98 -19.92 20.10
CA LEU A 25 -13.07 -20.76 20.89
C LEU A 25 -12.20 -21.67 20.00
N ALA A 26 -12.80 -22.33 19.01
CA ALA A 26 -12.07 -23.18 18.06
C ALA A 26 -11.03 -22.39 17.23
N LYS A 27 -11.33 -21.13 16.91
CA LYS A 27 -10.39 -20.23 16.20
C LYS A 27 -9.23 -19.80 17.10
N LEU A 28 -9.49 -19.56 18.39
CA LEU A 28 -8.50 -19.24 19.41
C LEU A 28 -7.56 -20.42 19.72
N GLU A 29 -8.08 -21.65 19.80
CA GLU A 29 -7.24 -22.85 19.99
C GLU A 29 -6.34 -23.13 18.78
N LYS A 30 -6.87 -23.04 17.55
CA LYS A 30 -6.04 -23.16 16.33
C LYS A 30 -4.93 -22.11 16.27
N PHE A 31 -5.19 -20.91 16.80
CA PHE A 31 -4.18 -19.85 16.87
C PHE A 31 -3.08 -20.15 17.89
N LYS A 32 -3.45 -20.60 19.11
CA LYS A 32 -2.48 -21.02 20.13
C LYS A 32 -1.61 -22.20 19.67
N GLN A 33 -2.21 -23.22 19.06
CA GLN A 33 -1.45 -24.36 18.51
C GLN A 33 -0.46 -23.95 17.41
N LYS A 34 -0.76 -22.91 16.64
CA LYS A 34 0.14 -22.39 15.59
C LYS A 34 1.30 -21.58 16.19
N GLN A 35 1.08 -20.87 17.30
CA GLN A 35 2.14 -20.17 18.03
C GLN A 35 3.07 -21.16 18.76
N GLU A 36 2.53 -22.21 19.37
CA GLU A 36 3.31 -23.24 20.05
C GLU A 36 4.21 -24.01 19.06
N LYS A 37 3.68 -24.43 17.90
CA LYS A 37 4.48 -25.09 16.83
C LYS A 37 5.62 -24.22 16.27
N ASN A 38 5.44 -22.90 16.23
CA ASN A 38 6.51 -21.98 15.82
C ASN A 38 7.57 -21.79 16.92
N SER A 39 7.24 -21.99 18.19
CA SER A 39 8.20 -21.90 19.30
C SER A 39 9.08 -23.16 19.44
N THR A 40 8.53 -24.36 19.18
CA THR A 40 9.27 -25.63 19.27
C THR A 40 10.23 -25.84 18.11
N SER A 41 9.91 -25.33 16.92
CA SER A 41 10.79 -25.43 15.73
C SER A 41 12.06 -24.56 15.85
N ILE A 42 12.03 -23.50 16.66
CA ILE A 42 13.18 -22.64 16.92
C ILE A 42 14.13 -23.25 17.96
N SER A 43 13.61 -24.01 18.95
CA SER A 43 14.44 -24.65 19.97
C SER A 43 15.24 -25.84 19.42
N ASP A 44 14.69 -26.62 18.50
CA ASP A 44 15.35 -27.84 18.00
C ASP A 44 16.47 -27.54 17.00
N GLN A 45 16.35 -26.49 16.19
CA GLN A 45 17.42 -26.05 15.28
C GLN A 45 18.64 -25.45 16.00
N SER A 46 18.48 -25.01 17.24
CA SER A 46 19.55 -24.43 18.04
C SER A 46 20.47 -25.48 18.68
N LYS A 47 19.94 -26.67 18.99
CA LYS A 47 20.70 -27.77 19.62
C LYS A 47 21.50 -28.62 18.64
N GLU A 48 21.02 -28.86 17.41
CA GLU A 48 21.78 -29.60 16.40
C GLU A 48 23.01 -28.83 15.86
N LYS A 49 23.01 -27.49 15.94
CA LYS A 49 24.15 -26.66 15.48
C LYS A 49 25.30 -26.59 16.49
N SER A 50 25.09 -26.92 17.76
CA SER A 50 26.14 -26.87 18.79
C SER A 50 27.02 -28.13 18.83
N GLU A 51 26.50 -29.31 18.47
CA GLU A 51 27.28 -30.56 18.60
C GLU A 51 28.20 -30.87 17.41
N LYS A 52 27.98 -30.29 16.23
CA LYS A 52 28.86 -30.51 15.05
C LYS A 52 30.06 -29.56 14.95
N LYS A 53 30.25 -28.62 15.87
CA LYS A 53 31.33 -27.62 15.83
C LYS A 53 32.64 -28.02 16.52
N GLY A 54 32.77 -29.28 16.92
CA GLY A 54 33.93 -29.81 17.63
C GLY A 54 34.75 -30.83 16.84
N LYS A 55 35.08 -30.58 15.56
CA LYS A 55 36.18 -31.22 14.79
C LYS A 55 36.13 -30.79 13.32
N ASN A 56 36.70 -29.64 13.01
CA ASN A 56 37.41 -29.36 11.74
C ASN A 56 38.10 -28.00 11.87
N LYS A 57 39.42 -28.01 11.99
CA LYS A 57 40.23 -26.82 11.76
C LYS A 57 40.23 -26.56 10.25
N ASP A 58 39.29 -25.75 9.78
CA ASP A 58 39.25 -25.28 8.40
C ASP A 58 40.45 -24.35 8.15
N VAL A 59 41.44 -24.87 7.44
CA VAL A 59 42.37 -24.03 6.66
C VAL A 59 41.52 -23.42 5.55
N LYS A 60 41.21 -22.11 5.62
CA LYS A 60 40.59 -21.39 4.51
C LYS A 60 41.53 -21.48 3.29
N LYS A 61 41.27 -22.40 2.36
CA LYS A 61 41.86 -22.35 1.02
C LYS A 61 41.44 -21.02 0.40
N GLU A 62 42.41 -20.16 0.09
CA GLU A 62 42.15 -18.91 -0.64
C GLU A 62 41.50 -19.26 -1.98
N ALA A 63 40.45 -18.51 -2.35
CA ALA A 63 39.76 -18.73 -3.62
C ALA A 63 40.71 -18.42 -4.78
N ILE A 64 40.83 -19.33 -5.74
CA ILE A 64 41.70 -19.15 -6.91
C ILE A 64 41.13 -18.00 -7.75
N VAL A 65 41.92 -16.96 -8.00
CA VAL A 65 41.53 -15.77 -8.78
C VAL A 65 42.18 -15.81 -10.15
N TYR A 66 41.50 -15.29 -11.17
CA TYR A 66 42.08 -15.13 -12.51
C TYR A 66 43.19 -14.07 -12.48
N SER A 67 44.42 -14.50 -12.75
CA SER A 67 45.63 -13.66 -12.66
C SER A 67 46.07 -13.05 -13.98
N SER A 68 45.59 -13.56 -15.12
CA SER A 68 45.90 -12.97 -16.43
C SER A 68 45.21 -11.61 -16.57
N ASN A 69 45.99 -10.59 -16.94
CA ASN A 69 45.50 -9.22 -17.13
C ASN A 69 44.74 -9.07 -18.47
N THR A 70 43.62 -9.79 -18.63
CA THR A 70 42.76 -9.64 -19.81
C THR A 70 42.06 -8.28 -19.77
N PRO A 71 42.27 -7.40 -20.77
CA PRO A 71 41.61 -6.11 -20.81
C PRO A 71 40.07 -6.25 -20.85
N PRO A 72 39.30 -5.36 -20.22
CA PRO A 72 37.84 -5.39 -20.29
C PRO A 72 37.34 -5.43 -21.74
N GLY A 73 36.43 -6.35 -22.03
CA GLY A 73 35.86 -6.54 -23.36
C GLY A 73 36.63 -7.49 -24.27
N ASN A 74 37.83 -7.95 -23.89
CA ASN A 74 38.54 -8.97 -24.66
C ASN A 74 38.14 -10.37 -24.20
N LYS A 75 38.16 -11.33 -25.14
CA LYS A 75 37.92 -12.74 -24.83
C LYS A 75 38.95 -13.20 -23.81
N LYS A 76 38.46 -13.87 -22.75
CA LYS A 76 39.30 -14.43 -21.69
C LYS A 76 40.37 -15.34 -22.28
N ASP A 77 41.62 -15.14 -21.87
CA ASP A 77 42.70 -16.06 -22.19
C ASP A 77 42.52 -17.38 -21.43
N ILE A 78 42.49 -18.48 -22.19
CA ILE A 78 42.29 -19.85 -21.72
C ILE A 78 43.45 -20.77 -22.16
N SER A 79 44.57 -20.24 -22.65
CA SER A 79 45.71 -21.07 -23.07
C SER A 79 46.52 -21.66 -21.91
N GLY A 80 46.37 -21.11 -20.70
CA GLY A 80 47.01 -21.61 -19.48
C GLY A 80 46.35 -22.87 -18.90
N SER A 81 47.01 -23.49 -17.92
CA SER A 81 46.46 -24.62 -17.17
C SER A 81 45.21 -24.21 -16.38
N MET A 82 44.14 -25.00 -16.47
CA MET A 82 42.93 -24.78 -15.69
C MET A 82 43.17 -25.10 -14.21
N PRO A 83 42.56 -24.35 -13.28
CA PRO A 83 42.67 -24.65 -11.86
C PRO A 83 42.13 -26.05 -11.50
N ASP A 84 42.80 -26.73 -10.57
CA ASP A 84 42.39 -28.08 -10.11
C ASP A 84 41.04 -28.10 -9.39
N ALA A 85 40.56 -26.94 -8.92
CA ALA A 85 39.27 -26.78 -8.27
C ALA A 85 38.45 -25.66 -8.93
N TYR A 86 37.15 -25.85 -9.03
CA TYR A 86 36.23 -24.83 -9.52
C TYR A 86 36.27 -23.58 -8.63
N SER A 87 36.53 -22.43 -9.24
CA SER A 87 36.41 -21.11 -8.60
C SER A 87 35.55 -20.20 -9.46
N PRO A 88 34.38 -19.74 -8.97
CA PRO A 88 33.53 -18.79 -9.71
C PRO A 88 34.28 -17.50 -10.05
N GLN A 89 35.10 -16.98 -9.13
CA GLN A 89 35.88 -15.77 -9.34
C GLN A 89 36.91 -15.92 -10.47
N TYR A 90 37.52 -17.11 -10.58
CA TYR A 90 38.36 -17.43 -11.73
C TYR A 90 37.52 -17.54 -12.99
N VAL A 91 36.44 -18.33 -12.96
CA VAL A 91 35.66 -18.69 -14.15
C VAL A 91 34.99 -17.46 -14.75
N GLU A 92 34.23 -16.69 -13.98
CA GLU A 92 33.41 -15.55 -14.43
C GLU A 92 34.22 -14.33 -14.90
N ALA A 93 35.50 -14.24 -14.48
CA ALA A 93 36.37 -13.12 -14.84
C ALA A 93 36.44 -12.91 -16.37
N ALA A 94 36.46 -11.64 -16.78
CA ALA A 94 36.50 -11.14 -18.16
C ALA A 94 35.30 -11.47 -19.08
N TRP A 95 34.57 -12.57 -18.86
CA TRP A 95 33.52 -13.04 -19.77
C TRP A 95 32.42 -12.02 -20.02
N TYR A 96 31.87 -11.42 -18.97
CA TYR A 96 30.71 -10.54 -19.13
C TYR A 96 31.02 -9.33 -20.01
N SER A 97 32.15 -8.68 -19.75
CA SER A 97 32.59 -7.52 -20.54
C SER A 97 32.80 -7.87 -22.01
N TRP A 98 33.30 -9.07 -22.30
CA TRP A 98 33.43 -9.56 -23.67
C TRP A 98 32.07 -9.85 -24.30
N TRP A 99 31.16 -10.56 -23.61
CA TRP A 99 29.81 -10.82 -24.12
C TRP A 99 29.04 -9.55 -24.47
N GLU A 100 29.18 -8.50 -23.65
CA GLU A 100 28.57 -7.19 -23.90
C GLU A 100 29.20 -6.52 -25.13
N LYS A 101 30.54 -6.52 -25.24
CA LYS A 101 31.26 -5.92 -26.39
C LYS A 101 30.91 -6.59 -27.72
N GLU A 102 30.84 -7.93 -27.74
CA GLU A 102 30.48 -8.68 -28.95
C GLU A 102 28.98 -8.57 -29.30
N GLY A 103 28.17 -7.99 -28.41
CA GLY A 103 26.74 -7.80 -28.63
C GLY A 103 25.92 -9.09 -28.57
N PHE A 104 26.40 -10.16 -27.90
CA PHE A 104 25.73 -11.46 -27.86
C PHE A 104 24.30 -11.43 -27.30
N PHE A 105 23.98 -10.40 -26.53
CA PHE A 105 22.67 -10.25 -25.92
C PHE A 105 21.66 -9.54 -26.82
N LYS A 106 22.14 -8.88 -27.88
CA LYS A 106 21.36 -8.07 -28.81
C LYS A 106 20.53 -8.95 -29.76
N PRO A 107 19.27 -8.56 -30.09
CA PRO A 107 18.47 -9.29 -31.07
C PRO A 107 19.06 -9.26 -32.49
N GLU A 108 19.96 -8.32 -32.77
CA GLU A 108 20.74 -8.20 -34.01
C GLU A 108 21.83 -9.26 -34.16
N TYR A 109 22.27 -9.87 -33.06
CA TYR A 109 23.43 -10.76 -33.08
C TYR A 109 23.20 -11.97 -34.00
N GLY A 110 24.13 -12.17 -34.94
CA GLY A 110 24.04 -13.24 -35.93
C GLY A 110 23.01 -13.02 -37.03
N ARG A 111 22.51 -11.78 -37.22
CA ARG A 111 21.52 -11.43 -38.24
C ARG A 111 22.03 -10.32 -39.16
N SER A 112 21.66 -10.39 -40.43
CA SER A 112 21.87 -9.33 -41.44
C SER A 112 21.00 -8.10 -41.17
N SER A 113 19.73 -8.32 -40.78
CA SER A 113 18.76 -7.25 -40.49
C SER A 113 17.69 -7.71 -39.49
N LEU A 114 17.22 -6.79 -38.65
CA LEU A 114 16.07 -7.03 -37.76
C LEU A 114 14.74 -7.07 -38.50
N SER A 115 14.64 -6.38 -39.64
CA SER A 115 13.43 -6.29 -40.45
C SER A 115 13.13 -7.59 -41.19
N GLU A 116 14.15 -8.41 -41.43
CA GLU A 116 13.96 -9.72 -42.03
C GLU A 116 13.16 -10.65 -41.10
N PRO A 117 12.15 -11.39 -41.60
CA PRO A 117 11.46 -12.40 -40.82
C PRO A 117 12.43 -13.49 -40.34
N ASN A 118 12.37 -13.85 -39.05
CA ASN A 118 13.08 -15.01 -38.54
C ASN A 118 12.11 -16.21 -38.56
N PRO A 119 12.37 -17.30 -39.32
CA PRO A 119 11.50 -18.46 -39.36
C PRO A 119 11.39 -19.19 -38.01
N LYS A 120 12.35 -18.99 -37.09
CA LYS A 120 12.29 -19.53 -35.71
C LYS A 120 11.41 -18.69 -34.78
N GLY A 121 10.95 -17.52 -35.25
CA GLY A 121 10.10 -16.59 -34.51
C GLY A 121 10.86 -15.64 -33.60
N LYS A 122 10.09 -14.90 -32.79
CA LYS A 122 10.58 -13.87 -31.87
C LYS A 122 10.28 -14.26 -30.43
N PHE A 123 11.09 -13.77 -29.50
CA PHE A 123 10.82 -13.82 -28.06
C PHE A 123 11.21 -12.47 -27.47
N VAL A 124 10.26 -11.78 -26.83
CA VAL A 124 10.51 -10.48 -26.23
C VAL A 124 10.02 -10.51 -24.79
N MET A 125 10.86 -10.02 -23.89
CA MET A 125 10.56 -9.90 -22.48
C MET A 125 11.12 -8.58 -21.97
N VAL A 126 10.37 -7.89 -21.13
CA VAL A 126 10.83 -6.69 -20.43
C VAL A 126 11.16 -7.11 -19.02
N ILE A 127 12.34 -6.73 -18.51
CA ILE A 127 12.64 -6.95 -17.09
C ILE A 127 11.60 -6.21 -16.24
N PRO A 128 11.05 -6.81 -15.16
CA PRO A 128 10.32 -6.07 -14.15
C PRO A 128 11.27 -4.99 -13.59
N PRO A 129 11.05 -3.70 -13.89
CA PRO A 129 12.07 -2.68 -13.70
C PRO A 129 12.34 -2.50 -12.20
N PRO A 130 13.54 -2.82 -11.68
CA PRO A 130 13.84 -2.62 -10.28
C PRO A 130 13.74 -1.13 -9.89
N ASN A 131 13.16 -0.89 -8.72
CA ASN A 131 13.03 0.44 -8.14
C ASN A 131 14.41 1.04 -7.80
N VAL A 132 14.63 2.31 -8.11
CA VAL A 132 15.87 3.05 -7.76
C VAL A 132 15.97 3.41 -6.27
N THR A 133 15.60 2.50 -5.37
CA THR A 133 15.53 2.73 -3.91
C THR A 133 16.73 2.18 -3.13
N GLY A 134 17.69 1.53 -3.80
CA GLY A 134 18.87 0.97 -3.13
C GLY A 134 19.62 -0.09 -3.93
N SER A 135 19.89 -1.23 -3.30
CA SER A 135 20.58 -2.38 -3.90
C SER A 135 19.63 -3.54 -4.12
N LEU A 136 19.94 -4.39 -5.09
CA LEU A 136 19.22 -5.64 -5.31
C LEU A 136 19.40 -6.60 -4.13
N HIS A 137 18.35 -7.37 -3.85
CA HIS A 137 18.31 -8.44 -2.84
C HIS A 137 18.05 -9.80 -3.49
N LEU A 138 18.09 -10.89 -2.70
CA LEU A 138 17.94 -12.28 -3.22
C LEU A 138 16.69 -12.50 -4.08
N GLY A 139 15.55 -11.89 -3.74
CA GLY A 139 14.35 -11.94 -4.60
C GLY A 139 14.60 -11.44 -6.03
N HIS A 140 15.34 -10.34 -6.21
CA HIS A 140 15.69 -9.86 -7.54
C HIS A 140 16.61 -10.82 -8.29
N ALA A 141 17.56 -11.44 -7.57
CA ALA A 141 18.47 -12.44 -8.16
C ALA A 141 17.71 -13.69 -8.63
N LEU A 142 16.73 -14.16 -7.84
CA LEU A 142 15.85 -15.27 -8.23
C LEU A 142 15.07 -14.96 -9.51
N THR A 143 14.35 -13.82 -9.54
CA THR A 143 13.58 -13.41 -10.72
C THR A 143 14.47 -13.29 -11.94
N ASN A 144 15.63 -12.63 -11.82
CA ASN A 144 16.56 -12.46 -12.94
C ASN A 144 17.15 -13.79 -13.42
N ALA A 145 17.48 -14.72 -12.53
CA ALA A 145 18.00 -16.01 -12.92
C ALA A 145 16.98 -16.82 -13.74
N ILE A 146 15.70 -16.76 -13.38
CA ILE A 146 14.62 -17.43 -14.12
C ILE A 146 14.43 -16.77 -15.49
N GLU A 147 14.33 -15.45 -15.53
CA GLU A 147 14.17 -14.68 -16.77
C GLU A 147 15.35 -14.87 -17.73
N ASP A 148 16.59 -14.83 -17.20
CA ASP A 148 17.80 -15.05 -17.99
C ASP A 148 17.84 -16.46 -18.59
N CYS A 149 17.47 -17.50 -17.81
CA CYS A 149 17.36 -18.87 -18.31
C CYS A 149 16.39 -18.95 -19.50
N ILE A 150 15.22 -18.31 -19.40
CA ILE A 150 14.21 -18.28 -20.46
C ILE A 150 14.73 -17.55 -21.70
N ALA A 151 15.34 -16.37 -21.53
CA ALA A 151 15.90 -15.59 -22.63
C ALA A 151 17.03 -16.36 -23.34
N ARG A 152 17.96 -16.95 -22.59
CA ARG A 152 19.05 -17.78 -23.13
C ARG A 152 18.51 -18.99 -23.88
N TRP A 153 17.54 -19.71 -23.32
CA TRP A 153 16.92 -20.86 -23.97
C TRP A 153 16.27 -20.51 -25.31
N HIS A 154 15.52 -19.40 -25.37
CA HIS A 154 14.92 -18.92 -26.62
C HIS A 154 15.97 -18.48 -27.63
N ARG A 155 17.03 -17.80 -27.19
CA ARG A 155 18.17 -17.42 -28.04
C ARG A 155 18.87 -18.67 -28.60
N MET A 156 19.09 -19.70 -27.79
CA MET A 156 19.68 -20.98 -28.21
C MET A 156 18.79 -21.76 -29.18
N LYS A 157 17.46 -21.56 -29.13
CA LYS A 157 16.52 -22.08 -30.13
C LYS A 157 16.56 -21.33 -31.48
N GLY A 158 17.43 -20.32 -31.61
CA GLY A 158 17.58 -19.50 -32.81
C GLY A 158 16.50 -18.44 -32.98
N LYS A 159 15.67 -18.18 -31.95
CA LYS A 159 14.68 -17.10 -31.99
C LYS A 159 15.37 -15.74 -31.94
N THR A 160 14.75 -14.73 -32.54
CA THR A 160 15.13 -13.34 -32.31
C THR A 160 14.69 -12.95 -30.91
N THR A 161 15.64 -12.92 -29.98
CA THR A 161 15.38 -12.77 -28.55
C THR A 161 15.80 -11.39 -28.05
N LEU A 162 14.88 -10.66 -27.43
CA LEU A 162 15.13 -9.42 -26.71
C LEU A 162 14.70 -9.57 -25.25
N TRP A 163 15.64 -9.38 -24.33
CA TRP A 163 15.34 -9.14 -22.92
C TRP A 163 15.74 -7.70 -22.59
N ASN A 164 14.73 -6.83 -22.51
CA ASN A 164 14.92 -5.38 -22.45
C ASN A 164 15.14 -4.92 -20.99
N PRO A 165 16.28 -4.30 -20.66
CA PRO A 165 16.54 -3.80 -19.32
C PRO A 165 15.84 -2.47 -19.04
N GLY A 166 15.62 -2.19 -17.76
CA GLY A 166 15.17 -0.88 -17.31
C GLY A 166 15.16 -0.74 -15.80
N CYS A 167 14.90 0.47 -15.32
CA CYS A 167 14.71 0.78 -13.89
C CYS A 167 13.46 1.66 -13.71
N ASP A 168 12.81 1.52 -12.57
CA ASP A 168 11.67 2.35 -12.22
C ASP A 168 12.07 3.46 -11.24
N HIS A 169 11.62 4.68 -11.53
CA HIS A 169 11.71 5.87 -10.68
C HIS A 169 11.04 5.67 -9.31
N ALA A 170 10.07 4.75 -9.21
CA ALA A 170 9.40 4.32 -7.98
C ALA A 170 8.77 5.46 -7.15
N GLY A 171 8.40 6.58 -7.79
CA GLY A 171 7.71 7.75 -7.22
C GLY A 171 7.92 7.97 -5.72
N ILE A 172 6.91 7.60 -4.93
CA ILE A 172 6.86 7.77 -3.47
C ILE A 172 8.00 7.06 -2.73
N ALA A 173 8.42 5.88 -3.18
CA ALA A 173 9.44 5.09 -2.50
C ALA A 173 10.80 5.78 -2.61
N THR A 174 11.15 6.27 -3.79
CA THR A 174 12.39 7.03 -4.00
C THR A 174 12.36 8.35 -3.24
N GLN A 175 11.23 9.07 -3.30
CA GLN A 175 11.06 10.33 -2.57
C GLN A 175 11.27 10.14 -1.07
N VAL A 176 10.64 9.13 -0.45
CA VAL A 176 10.81 8.83 0.99
C VAL A 176 12.25 8.47 1.34
N VAL A 177 12.95 7.71 0.50
CA VAL A 177 14.36 7.35 0.75
C VAL A 177 15.26 8.58 0.69
N VAL A 178 15.04 9.48 -0.28
CA VAL A 178 15.81 10.73 -0.40
C VAL A 178 15.48 11.69 0.74
N GLU A 179 14.22 11.79 1.17
CA GLU A 179 13.83 12.58 2.35
C GLU A 179 14.49 12.06 3.63
N LYS A 180 14.52 10.74 3.84
CA LYS A 180 15.22 10.14 4.99
C LYS A 180 16.73 10.40 4.94
N LYS A 181 17.34 10.34 3.75
CA LYS A 181 18.76 10.68 3.55
C LYS A 181 19.01 12.16 3.91
N LEU A 182 18.19 13.07 3.38
CA LEU A 182 18.28 14.50 3.63
C LEU A 182 18.13 14.84 5.13
N TRP A 183 17.17 14.22 5.81
CA TRP A 183 17.00 14.41 7.25
C TRP A 183 18.20 13.89 8.05
N ARG A 184 18.75 12.74 7.66
CA ARG A 184 19.91 12.15 8.35
C ARG A 184 21.17 12.98 8.18
N GLU A 185 21.42 13.51 6.99
CA GLU A 185 22.66 14.19 6.63
C GLU A 185 22.62 15.70 6.93
N GLU A 186 21.48 16.36 6.68
CA GLU A 186 21.36 17.81 6.76
C GLU A 186 20.35 18.29 7.82
N LYS A 187 19.57 17.39 8.44
CA LYS A 187 18.45 17.74 9.34
C LYS A 187 17.43 18.70 8.71
N LYS A 188 17.29 18.63 7.39
CA LYS A 188 16.33 19.40 6.59
C LYS A 188 15.26 18.50 6.02
N THR A 189 14.08 19.07 5.78
CA THR A 189 12.96 18.46 5.08
C THR A 189 12.97 18.87 3.61
N ARG A 190 12.15 18.20 2.77
CA ARG A 190 11.94 18.60 1.37
C ARG A 190 11.47 20.05 1.26
N HIS A 191 10.67 20.52 2.22
CA HIS A 191 10.09 21.85 2.21
C HIS A 191 11.15 22.93 2.47
N ASP A 192 12.15 22.64 3.30
CA ASP A 192 13.25 23.57 3.60
C ASP A 192 14.18 23.79 2.40
N VAL A 193 14.34 22.79 1.53
CA VAL A 193 15.22 22.87 0.35
C VAL A 193 14.50 23.36 -0.91
N GLY A 194 13.17 23.28 -0.95
CA GLY A 194 12.36 23.63 -2.12
C GLY A 194 12.33 22.54 -3.21
N ARG A 195 11.34 22.65 -4.11
CA ARG A 195 11.02 21.58 -5.08
C ARG A 195 12.13 21.30 -6.08
N GLU A 196 12.69 22.34 -6.69
CA GLU A 196 13.71 22.20 -7.74
C GLU A 196 14.96 21.49 -7.21
N LYS A 197 15.54 22.01 -6.12
CA LYS A 197 16.71 21.42 -5.45
C LYS A 197 16.43 20.01 -4.92
N PHE A 198 15.22 19.75 -4.44
CA PHE A 198 14.85 18.40 -4.04
C PHE A 198 14.85 17.43 -5.22
N VAL A 199 14.25 17.80 -6.35
CA VAL A 199 14.23 16.97 -7.58
C VAL A 199 15.66 16.74 -8.10
N GLU A 200 16.54 17.74 -8.04
CA GLU A 200 17.96 17.57 -8.37
C GLU A 200 18.65 16.52 -7.48
N LYS A 201 18.41 16.55 -6.16
CA LYS A 201 18.92 15.54 -5.22
C LYS A 201 18.39 14.14 -5.53
N VAL A 202 17.13 14.02 -5.97
CA VAL A 202 16.56 12.73 -6.40
C VAL A 202 17.25 12.22 -7.67
N TRP A 203 17.53 13.08 -8.65
CA TRP A 203 18.31 12.72 -9.84
C TRP A 203 19.74 12.30 -9.49
N GLN A 204 20.39 12.97 -8.53
CA GLN A 204 21.70 12.57 -8.03
C GLN A 204 21.65 11.17 -7.42
N TRP A 205 20.66 10.90 -6.56
CA TRP A 205 20.45 9.56 -6.00
C TRP A 205 20.24 8.50 -7.07
N ARG A 206 19.46 8.79 -8.12
CA ARG A 206 19.26 7.90 -9.27
C ARG A 206 20.58 7.58 -9.97
N ARG A 207 21.45 8.57 -10.21
CA ARG A 207 22.78 8.33 -10.83
C ARG A 207 23.62 7.40 -9.96
N GLU A 208 23.71 7.68 -8.66
CA GLU A 208 24.49 6.86 -7.72
C GLU A 208 23.98 5.41 -7.57
N LYS A 209 22.65 5.20 -7.57
CA LYS A 209 22.05 3.87 -7.32
C LYS A 209 21.69 3.08 -8.58
N GLY A 210 21.25 3.76 -9.64
CA GLY A 210 20.90 3.13 -10.91
C GLY A 210 22.10 2.38 -11.50
N ASP A 211 23.28 3.00 -11.48
CA ASP A 211 24.52 2.39 -11.96
C ASP A 211 24.88 1.13 -11.16
N ARG A 212 24.64 1.16 -9.84
CA ARG A 212 24.85 0.00 -8.96
C ARG A 212 23.89 -1.14 -9.27
N ILE A 213 22.62 -0.86 -9.52
CA ILE A 213 21.63 -1.89 -9.89
C ILE A 213 22.07 -2.59 -11.17
N TYR A 214 22.43 -1.83 -12.20
CA TYR A 214 22.91 -2.39 -13.46
C TYR A 214 24.22 -3.16 -13.28
N LEU A 215 25.16 -2.69 -12.45
CA LEU A 215 26.37 -3.44 -12.12
C LEU A 215 26.04 -4.77 -11.44
N GLN A 216 25.07 -4.81 -10.51
CA GLN A 216 24.65 -6.05 -9.85
C GLN A 216 24.05 -7.04 -10.86
N LEU A 217 23.21 -6.59 -11.78
CA LEU A 217 22.65 -7.44 -12.84
C LEU A 217 23.73 -7.98 -13.79
N ARG A 218 24.70 -7.14 -14.18
CA ARG A 218 25.87 -7.59 -14.96
C ARG A 218 26.68 -8.63 -14.20
N ARG A 219 26.89 -8.45 -12.89
CA ARG A 219 27.59 -9.40 -12.03
C ARG A 219 26.85 -10.73 -11.85
N LEU A 220 25.51 -10.72 -11.93
CA LEU A 220 24.72 -11.96 -11.97
C LEU A 220 24.82 -12.70 -13.33
N GLY A 221 25.40 -12.08 -14.34
CA GLY A 221 25.50 -12.65 -15.67
C GLY A 221 24.24 -12.49 -16.53
N SER A 222 23.32 -11.59 -16.17
CA SER A 222 22.07 -11.38 -16.92
C SER A 222 22.33 -11.00 -18.39
N SER A 223 21.74 -11.73 -19.34
CA SER A 223 21.89 -11.52 -20.80
C SER A 223 20.97 -10.44 -21.37
N LEU A 224 20.97 -9.29 -20.71
CA LEU A 224 20.18 -8.10 -21.04
C LEU A 224 20.83 -7.28 -22.17
N ASP A 225 19.99 -6.61 -22.95
CA ASP A 225 20.45 -5.68 -23.97
C ASP A 225 20.61 -4.25 -23.43
N TRP A 226 21.80 -3.94 -22.93
CA TRP A 226 22.07 -2.68 -22.23
C TRP A 226 21.94 -1.43 -23.08
N ASP A 227 22.05 -1.52 -24.40
CA ASP A 227 21.87 -0.38 -25.32
C ASP A 227 20.43 0.14 -25.27
N ARG A 228 19.49 -0.73 -24.89
CA ARG A 228 18.06 -0.42 -24.82
C ARG A 228 17.58 -0.09 -23.40
N ALA A 229 18.49 -0.03 -22.42
CA ALA A 229 18.17 0.30 -21.04
C ALA A 229 17.32 1.58 -20.97
N ALA A 230 16.19 1.49 -20.28
CA ALA A 230 15.26 2.60 -20.11
C ALA A 230 14.99 2.89 -18.64
N PHE A 231 14.82 4.16 -18.32
CA PHE A 231 14.36 4.61 -17.02
C PHE A 231 12.99 5.26 -17.18
N THR A 232 12.04 4.97 -16.29
CA THR A 232 10.64 5.42 -16.45
C THR A 232 10.49 6.94 -16.60
N MET A 233 11.43 7.74 -16.08
CA MET A 233 11.48 9.20 -16.27
C MET A 233 12.38 9.68 -17.44
N ASP A 234 12.81 8.80 -18.33
CA ASP A 234 13.52 9.21 -19.55
C ASP A 234 12.56 10.00 -20.47
N PRO A 235 13.04 11.00 -21.24
CA PRO A 235 12.17 11.83 -22.08
C PRO A 235 11.26 11.03 -23.02
N LYS A 236 11.73 9.90 -23.56
CA LYS A 236 10.92 9.03 -24.43
C LYS A 236 9.75 8.38 -23.70
N LEU A 237 9.94 7.97 -22.44
CA LEU A 237 8.90 7.34 -21.63
C LEU A 237 7.97 8.39 -21.02
N CYS A 238 8.47 9.58 -20.66
CA CYS A 238 7.62 10.69 -20.27
C CYS A 238 6.62 11.06 -21.37
N ARG A 239 7.07 11.10 -22.64
CA ARG A 239 6.15 11.32 -23.79
C ARG A 239 5.09 10.23 -23.90
N ALA A 240 5.47 8.96 -23.74
CA ALA A 240 4.51 7.85 -23.78
C ALA A 240 3.44 7.95 -22.67
N VAL A 241 3.83 8.36 -21.45
CA VAL A 241 2.87 8.57 -20.35
C VAL A 241 1.94 9.75 -20.62
N VAL A 242 2.46 10.85 -21.17
CA VAL A 242 1.64 12.01 -21.57
C VAL A 242 0.63 11.62 -22.65
N GLU A 243 1.09 10.91 -23.69
CA GLU A 243 0.23 10.42 -24.77
C GLU A 243 -0.87 9.51 -24.22
N ALA A 244 -0.52 8.53 -23.38
CA ALA A 244 -1.49 7.63 -22.76
C ALA A 244 -2.52 8.40 -21.91
N PHE A 245 -2.09 9.40 -21.15
CA PHE A 245 -3.00 10.24 -20.37
C PHE A 245 -3.98 11.00 -21.27
N VAL A 246 -3.48 11.63 -22.34
CA VAL A 246 -4.31 12.42 -23.26
C VAL A 246 -5.30 11.50 -23.99
N GLN A 247 -4.85 10.36 -24.52
CA GLN A 247 -5.74 9.42 -25.21
C GLN A 247 -6.86 8.89 -24.30
N LEU A 248 -6.53 8.50 -23.06
CA LEU A 248 -7.54 8.01 -22.11
C LEU A 248 -8.46 9.12 -21.62
N HIS A 249 -7.97 10.36 -21.52
CA HIS A 249 -8.82 11.51 -21.21
C HIS A 249 -9.79 11.83 -22.36
N ASP A 250 -9.31 11.85 -23.60
CA ASP A 250 -10.13 12.12 -24.78
C ASP A 250 -11.18 11.02 -25.02
N ALA A 251 -10.90 9.78 -24.61
CA ALA A 251 -11.86 8.67 -24.60
C ALA A 251 -12.90 8.77 -23.46
N GLY A 252 -12.71 9.66 -22.48
CA GLY A 252 -13.59 9.79 -21.31
C GLY A 252 -13.35 8.76 -20.21
N ASP A 253 -12.24 8.01 -20.28
CA ASP A 253 -11.80 7.03 -19.27
C ASP A 253 -11.10 7.71 -18.10
N ILE A 254 -10.35 8.80 -18.37
CA ILE A 254 -9.77 9.65 -17.33
C ILE A 254 -10.72 10.79 -16.98
N TYR A 255 -11.00 10.95 -15.69
CA TYR A 255 -11.85 12.03 -15.19
C TYR A 255 -11.32 12.61 -13.88
N ARG A 256 -11.78 13.82 -13.54
CA ARG A 256 -11.47 14.49 -12.28
C ARG A 256 -12.70 14.53 -11.39
N SER A 257 -12.58 14.08 -10.15
CA SER A 257 -13.70 14.06 -9.20
C SER A 257 -13.22 14.32 -7.77
N ASN A 258 -14.13 14.84 -6.94
CA ASN A 258 -13.97 14.86 -5.49
C ASN A 258 -14.38 13.50 -4.96
N TYR A 259 -13.43 12.79 -4.38
CA TYR A 259 -13.68 11.46 -3.84
C TYR A 259 -12.88 11.25 -2.56
N LEU A 260 -13.35 10.32 -1.73
CA LEU A 260 -12.68 9.94 -0.50
C LEU A 260 -11.41 9.15 -0.82
N VAL A 261 -10.25 9.75 -0.59
CA VAL A 261 -8.96 9.11 -0.83
C VAL A 261 -8.33 8.62 0.46
N ASN A 262 -7.59 7.52 0.35
CA ASN A 262 -6.62 7.13 1.36
C ASN A 262 -5.51 8.19 1.40
N TRP A 263 -5.50 9.03 2.42
CA TRP A 263 -4.51 10.07 2.61
C TRP A 263 -3.46 9.66 3.64
N SER A 264 -2.20 9.91 3.34
CA SER A 264 -1.12 9.81 4.32
C SER A 264 -0.74 11.21 4.81
N CYS A 265 -1.14 11.56 6.04
CA CYS A 265 -0.79 12.86 6.65
C CYS A 265 0.73 13.07 6.73
N THR A 266 1.47 11.99 7.03
CA THR A 266 2.94 12.04 7.05
C THR A 266 3.56 12.36 5.68
N LEU A 267 3.05 11.75 4.60
CA LEU A 267 3.61 11.95 3.26
C LEU A 267 3.00 13.16 2.54
N LYS A 268 1.85 13.65 3.03
CA LYS A 268 0.97 14.66 2.43
C LYS A 268 0.59 14.29 1.00
N SER A 269 0.13 13.05 0.81
CA SER A 269 -0.28 12.54 -0.50
C SER A 269 -1.38 11.51 -0.37
N ALA A 270 -2.24 11.47 -1.39
CA ALA A 270 -3.09 10.32 -1.65
C ALA A 270 -2.22 9.09 -1.93
N ILE A 271 -2.69 7.92 -1.50
CA ILE A 271 -2.11 6.61 -1.77
C ILE A 271 -3.22 5.68 -2.30
N SER A 272 -2.85 4.69 -3.11
CA SER A 272 -3.78 3.70 -3.64
C SER A 272 -4.13 2.63 -2.62
N ASP A 273 -5.23 1.89 -2.84
CA ASP A 273 -5.65 0.79 -1.96
C ASP A 273 -4.57 -0.28 -1.78
N ILE A 274 -3.77 -0.56 -2.82
CA ILE A 274 -2.65 -1.52 -2.76
C ILE A 274 -1.47 -1.03 -1.90
N GLU A 275 -1.41 0.27 -1.61
CA GLU A 275 -0.39 0.87 -0.75
C GLU A 275 -0.81 0.93 0.72
N VAL A 276 -2.01 0.43 1.06
CA VAL A 276 -2.57 0.36 2.41
C VAL A 276 -2.42 -1.06 2.98
N ASP A 277 -1.56 -1.19 3.99
CA ASP A 277 -1.44 -2.41 4.80
C ASP A 277 -2.65 -2.51 5.75
N LYS A 278 -3.24 -3.71 5.87
CA LYS A 278 -4.33 -3.99 6.81
C LYS A 278 -3.77 -4.60 8.08
N MET A 279 -3.71 -3.84 9.16
CA MET A 279 -3.24 -4.32 10.46
C MET A 279 -4.42 -4.78 11.32
N GLU A 280 -4.58 -6.09 11.46
CA GLU A 280 -5.58 -6.67 12.36
C GLU A 280 -5.11 -6.55 13.82
N ILE A 281 -5.97 -6.01 14.68
CA ILE A 281 -5.74 -5.93 16.12
C ILE A 281 -6.86 -6.67 16.88
N PRO A 282 -6.53 -7.51 17.88
CA PRO A 282 -7.52 -8.34 18.59
C PRO A 282 -8.37 -7.55 19.59
N GLY A 283 -8.09 -6.25 19.77
CA GLY A 283 -8.73 -5.39 20.75
C GLY A 283 -7.85 -4.19 21.05
N ARG A 284 -8.02 -3.62 22.25
CA ARG A 284 -7.35 -2.44 22.78
C ARG A 284 -5.84 -2.58 22.65
N THR A 285 -5.26 -1.77 21.77
CA THR A 285 -3.85 -1.84 21.38
C THR A 285 -3.28 -0.44 21.27
N MET A 286 -2.07 -0.24 21.81
CA MET A 286 -1.33 1.01 21.71
C MET A 286 -0.37 0.96 20.52
N ILE A 287 -0.60 1.81 19.52
CA ILE A 287 0.16 1.83 18.25
C ILE A 287 1.02 3.09 18.21
N SER A 288 2.30 2.95 17.83
CA SER A 288 3.19 4.09 17.60
C SER A 288 2.85 4.75 16.26
N ILE A 289 2.61 6.06 16.26
CA ILE A 289 2.23 6.84 15.08
C ILE A 289 3.32 7.88 14.78
N PRO A 290 3.78 8.01 13.53
CA PRO A 290 4.69 9.10 13.15
C PRO A 290 4.14 10.49 13.53
N GLY A 291 4.97 11.32 14.14
CA GLY A 291 4.58 12.67 14.58
C GLY A 291 3.92 12.75 15.96
N TYR A 292 3.84 11.63 16.69
CA TYR A 292 3.38 11.54 18.08
C TYR A 292 4.50 10.94 18.96
N GLU A 293 4.70 11.51 20.14
CA GLU A 293 5.65 11.00 21.14
C GLU A 293 5.06 9.80 21.90
N GLU A 294 3.78 9.90 22.25
CA GLU A 294 3.03 8.83 22.90
C GLU A 294 2.39 7.88 21.89
N LYS A 295 2.26 6.61 22.29
CA LYS A 295 1.44 5.66 21.52
C LYS A 295 -0.03 6.05 21.59
N VAL A 296 -0.75 5.79 20.50
CA VAL A 296 -2.17 6.10 20.35
C VAL A 296 -2.99 4.82 20.54
N GLU A 297 -4.11 4.95 21.26
CA GLU A 297 -5.04 3.86 21.52
C GLU A 297 -5.96 3.58 20.31
N PHE A 298 -6.02 2.30 19.92
CA PHE A 298 -6.95 1.76 18.93
C PHE A 298 -7.58 0.47 19.46
N GLY A 299 -8.58 -0.06 18.74
CA GLY A 299 -9.25 -1.30 19.12
C GLY A 299 -10.21 -1.12 20.29
N VAL A 300 -10.81 0.07 20.38
CA VAL A 300 -11.85 0.41 21.35
C VAL A 300 -13.07 0.93 20.61
N LEU A 301 -14.25 0.67 21.17
CA LEU A 301 -15.52 1.21 20.69
C LEU A 301 -16.04 2.17 21.77
N VAL A 302 -16.11 3.45 21.41
CA VAL A 302 -16.58 4.54 22.27
C VAL A 302 -18.08 4.72 22.05
N THR A 303 -18.83 4.72 23.14
CA THR A 303 -20.27 4.93 23.14
C THR A 303 -20.58 6.29 23.74
N PHE A 304 -21.35 7.11 23.02
CA PHE A 304 -21.76 8.45 23.47
C PHE A 304 -23.15 8.81 22.94
N ALA A 305 -23.75 9.85 23.51
CA ALA A 305 -25.11 10.26 23.23
C ALA A 305 -25.21 11.59 22.48
N TYR A 306 -26.18 11.68 21.58
CA TYR A 306 -26.71 12.92 21.01
C TYR A 306 -28.07 13.25 21.64
N LEU A 307 -28.35 14.53 21.87
CA LEU A 307 -29.65 14.97 22.37
C LEU A 307 -30.64 15.14 21.22
N VAL A 308 -31.83 14.56 21.34
CA VAL A 308 -32.94 14.75 20.39
C VAL A 308 -33.47 16.17 20.54
N GLU A 309 -33.65 16.83 19.40
CA GLU A 309 -34.11 18.21 19.34
C GLU A 309 -35.46 18.37 20.06
N GLY A 310 -35.50 19.26 21.05
CA GLY A 310 -36.75 19.65 21.73
C GLY A 310 -37.38 18.62 22.68
N SER A 311 -36.79 17.42 22.87
CA SER A 311 -37.41 16.37 23.70
C SER A 311 -36.60 15.93 24.91
N GLY A 312 -35.37 16.42 25.10
CA GLY A 312 -34.48 16.01 26.22
C GLY A 312 -34.06 14.54 26.19
N GLU A 313 -34.62 13.75 25.27
CA GLU A 313 -34.30 12.37 24.97
C GLU A 313 -32.92 12.27 24.32
N GLU A 314 -32.29 11.11 24.44
CA GLU A 314 -30.95 10.87 23.90
C GLU A 314 -30.95 9.68 22.93
N ILE A 315 -30.18 9.80 21.86
CA ILE A 315 -29.81 8.66 21.01
C ILE A 315 -28.34 8.33 21.24
N VAL A 316 -28.07 7.07 21.57
CA VAL A 316 -26.71 6.60 21.87
C VAL A 316 -26.13 5.95 20.62
N VAL A 317 -24.93 6.37 20.23
CA VAL A 317 -24.16 5.83 19.09
C VAL A 317 -22.85 5.22 19.56
N ALA A 318 -22.30 4.32 18.76
CA ALA A 318 -21.00 3.68 19.01
C ALA A 318 -20.02 3.94 17.86
N THR A 319 -18.76 4.26 18.16
CA THR A 319 -17.74 4.52 17.14
C THR A 319 -16.33 4.17 17.59
N THR A 320 -15.47 3.76 16.67
CA THR A 320 -14.03 3.56 16.91
C THR A 320 -13.22 4.84 16.72
N ARG A 321 -13.82 5.89 16.13
CA ARG A 321 -13.16 7.15 15.77
C ARG A 321 -13.93 8.36 16.28
N VAL A 322 -13.99 8.51 17.59
CA VAL A 322 -14.78 9.58 18.23
C VAL A 322 -14.35 10.99 17.80
N GLU A 323 -13.09 11.23 17.43
CA GLU A 323 -12.65 12.51 16.88
C GLU A 323 -13.38 12.91 15.59
N THR A 324 -13.84 11.94 14.79
CA THR A 324 -14.57 12.21 13.55
C THR A 324 -16.00 12.69 13.81
N MET A 325 -16.52 12.55 15.04
CA MET A 325 -17.85 13.04 15.39
C MET A 325 -17.98 14.54 15.15
N LEU A 326 -16.87 15.29 15.20
CA LEU A 326 -16.82 16.71 14.87
C LEU A 326 -17.28 17.01 13.44
N GLY A 327 -17.25 16.04 12.52
CA GLY A 327 -17.71 16.16 11.14
C GLY A 327 -19.08 15.54 10.91
N ASP A 328 -19.81 15.12 11.95
CA ASP A 328 -21.06 14.39 11.78
C ASP A 328 -22.13 15.25 11.12
N VAL A 329 -22.87 14.64 10.20
CA VAL A 329 -23.96 15.30 9.47
C VAL A 329 -25.29 14.58 9.62
N ALA A 330 -25.30 13.36 10.15
CA ALA A 330 -26.50 12.60 10.44
C ALA A 330 -26.23 11.51 11.49
N VAL A 331 -27.30 10.93 12.02
CA VAL A 331 -27.28 9.64 12.72
C VAL A 331 -28.11 8.65 11.89
N ALA A 332 -27.53 7.53 11.51
CA ALA A 332 -28.24 6.47 10.80
C ALA A 332 -28.78 5.42 11.77
N ILE A 333 -30.01 5.00 11.54
CA ILE A 333 -30.67 3.86 12.22
C ILE A 333 -31.22 2.90 11.17
N HIS A 334 -31.39 1.64 11.54
CA HIS A 334 -32.03 0.68 10.65
C HIS A 334 -33.56 0.95 10.59
N PRO A 335 -34.19 1.00 9.40
CA PRO A 335 -35.62 1.32 9.25
C PRO A 335 -36.56 0.41 10.06
N GLU A 336 -36.17 -0.85 10.25
CA GLU A 336 -36.95 -1.85 10.98
C GLU A 336 -36.59 -2.00 12.46
N ASP A 337 -35.70 -1.15 13.01
CA ASP A 337 -35.32 -1.26 14.41
C ASP A 337 -36.45 -0.75 15.34
N PRO A 338 -37.14 -1.63 16.11
CA PRO A 338 -38.25 -1.21 16.95
C PRO A 338 -37.84 -0.22 18.05
N ARG A 339 -36.55 -0.17 18.42
CA ARG A 339 -36.02 0.73 19.45
C ARG A 339 -36.03 2.20 19.03
N TYR A 340 -36.00 2.47 17.72
CA TYR A 340 -35.81 3.82 17.18
C TYR A 340 -36.92 4.29 16.24
N LYS A 341 -38.01 3.51 16.08
CA LYS A 341 -39.14 3.88 15.21
C LYS A 341 -39.72 5.25 15.50
N HIS A 342 -39.78 5.65 16.77
CA HIS A 342 -40.29 6.96 17.20
C HIS A 342 -39.30 8.12 16.95
N LEU A 343 -38.08 7.82 16.48
CA LEU A 343 -37.06 8.80 16.13
C LEU A 343 -36.92 9.01 14.61
N HIS A 344 -37.69 8.29 13.79
CA HIS A 344 -37.68 8.47 12.34
C HIS A 344 -38.04 9.91 11.96
N GLY A 345 -37.20 10.54 11.14
CA GLY A 345 -37.39 11.92 10.69
C GLY A 345 -37.14 12.99 11.75
N LYS A 346 -36.76 12.61 12.97
CA LYS A 346 -36.32 13.58 13.99
C LYS A 346 -34.88 14.02 13.73
N ARG A 347 -34.45 15.03 14.48
CA ARG A 347 -33.09 15.57 14.44
C ARG A 347 -32.46 15.52 15.82
N VAL A 348 -31.14 15.52 15.85
CA VAL A 348 -30.35 15.60 17.07
C VAL A 348 -29.40 16.78 17.04
N VAL A 349 -29.05 17.28 18.21
CA VAL A 349 -28.19 18.46 18.38
C VAL A 349 -26.74 18.01 18.49
N HIS A 350 -25.87 18.58 17.64
CA HIS A 350 -24.44 18.33 17.74
C HIS A 350 -23.87 18.96 19.04
N PRO A 351 -23.11 18.22 19.88
CA PRO A 351 -22.68 18.71 21.20
C PRO A 351 -21.74 19.91 21.21
N PHE A 352 -21.04 20.16 20.09
CA PHE A 352 -19.90 21.08 20.01
C PHE A 352 -20.03 22.19 18.95
N CYS A 353 -21.14 22.25 18.21
CA CYS A 353 -21.41 23.28 17.22
C CYS A 353 -22.91 23.40 16.98
N ASP A 354 -23.35 24.42 16.25
CA ASP A 354 -24.77 24.74 16.06
C ASP A 354 -25.47 23.88 14.98
N ARG A 355 -24.98 22.66 14.74
CA ARG A 355 -25.56 21.74 13.76
C ARG A 355 -26.71 20.92 14.34
N LEU A 356 -27.77 20.82 13.54
CA LEU A 356 -28.84 19.83 13.70
C LEU A 356 -28.62 18.69 12.72
N LEU A 357 -28.50 17.48 13.23
CA LEU A 357 -28.21 16.28 12.46
C LEU A 357 -29.51 15.51 12.25
N PRO A 358 -29.98 15.30 11.00
CA PRO A 358 -31.10 14.40 10.74
C PRO A 358 -30.81 12.97 11.21
N ILE A 359 -31.86 12.29 11.68
CA ILE A 359 -31.86 10.85 11.86
C ILE A 359 -32.35 10.21 10.56
N VAL A 360 -31.47 9.51 9.85
CA VAL A 360 -31.77 8.85 8.57
C VAL A 360 -31.98 7.36 8.76
N CYS A 361 -32.84 6.77 7.94
CA CYS A 361 -33.10 5.33 7.97
C CYS A 361 -32.34 4.64 6.84
N ASP A 362 -31.35 3.79 7.15
CA ASP A 362 -30.52 3.11 6.16
C ASP A 362 -30.26 1.65 6.56
N GLU A 363 -30.42 0.73 5.61
CA GLU A 363 -30.25 -0.72 5.82
C GLU A 363 -28.78 -1.13 6.06
N PHE A 364 -27.82 -0.24 5.78
CA PHE A 364 -26.42 -0.43 6.15
C PHE A 364 -26.22 -0.65 7.67
N VAL A 365 -27.12 -0.11 8.49
CA VAL A 365 -26.98 -0.16 9.95
C VAL A 365 -27.28 -1.55 10.48
N ASP A 366 -26.26 -2.23 11.01
CA ASP A 366 -26.44 -3.50 11.73
C ASP A 366 -27.10 -3.25 13.09
N ARG A 367 -28.32 -3.77 13.25
CA ARG A 367 -29.13 -3.68 14.47
C ARG A 367 -28.46 -4.35 15.67
N GLU A 368 -27.65 -5.39 15.45
CA GLU A 368 -26.99 -6.15 16.51
C GLU A 368 -25.64 -5.56 16.91
N PHE A 369 -25.07 -4.64 16.11
CA PHE A 369 -23.75 -4.06 16.36
C PHE A 369 -23.84 -2.75 17.16
N GLY A 370 -23.05 -2.66 18.23
CA GLY A 370 -23.01 -1.48 19.09
C GLY A 370 -24.39 -1.17 19.68
N THR A 371 -24.94 -0.01 19.35
CA THR A 371 -26.27 0.42 19.80
C THR A 371 -27.37 0.18 18.76
N GLY A 372 -27.03 -0.15 17.51
CA GLY A 372 -27.97 -0.10 16.37
C GLY A 372 -28.23 1.31 15.84
N ALA A 373 -27.45 2.30 16.29
CA ALA A 373 -27.40 3.66 15.73
C ALA A 373 -25.95 4.07 15.46
N VAL A 374 -25.70 4.64 14.29
CA VAL A 374 -24.35 4.93 13.77
C VAL A 374 -24.24 6.41 13.44
N LYS A 375 -23.18 7.06 13.92
CA LYS A 375 -22.85 8.42 13.49
C LYS A 375 -22.37 8.43 12.03
N ILE A 376 -22.80 9.41 11.24
CA ILE A 376 -22.45 9.50 9.81
C ILE A 376 -21.52 10.70 9.58
N THR A 377 -20.27 10.43 9.19
CA THR A 377 -19.24 11.41 8.82
C THR A 377 -18.74 11.18 7.37
N PRO A 378 -19.49 11.59 6.34
CA PRO A 378 -19.23 11.19 4.95
C PRO A 378 -17.85 11.58 4.40
N ALA A 379 -17.21 12.61 4.96
CA ALA A 379 -15.89 13.06 4.50
C ALA A 379 -14.70 12.30 5.12
N HIS A 380 -14.94 11.34 6.02
CA HIS A 380 -13.89 10.68 6.81
C HIS A 380 -14.03 9.16 6.96
N ASP A 381 -15.06 8.54 6.39
CA ASP A 381 -15.23 7.09 6.32
C ASP A 381 -15.93 6.68 5.01
N GLN A 382 -15.52 5.56 4.41
CA GLN A 382 -16.04 5.13 3.11
C GLN A 382 -17.50 4.64 3.19
N ASN A 383 -17.90 3.98 4.27
CA ASN A 383 -19.28 3.55 4.41
C ASN A 383 -20.19 4.75 4.66
N ASP A 384 -19.74 5.69 5.50
CA ASP A 384 -20.46 6.94 5.75
C ASP A 384 -20.55 7.78 4.47
N TYR A 385 -19.53 7.76 3.61
CA TYR A 385 -19.54 8.40 2.30
C TYR A 385 -20.67 7.86 1.41
N ASP A 386 -20.84 6.54 1.37
CA ASP A 386 -21.89 5.89 0.58
C ASP A 386 -23.29 6.17 1.15
N VAL A 387 -23.46 6.16 2.48
CA VAL A 387 -24.70 6.61 3.14
C VAL A 387 -24.98 8.08 2.82
N GLY A 388 -23.96 8.93 2.90
CA GLY A 388 -24.05 10.35 2.58
C GLY A 388 -24.54 10.60 1.16
N LYS A 389 -24.07 9.81 0.19
CA LYS A 389 -24.57 9.88 -1.19
C LYS A 389 -26.02 9.41 -1.33
N ARG A 390 -26.42 8.33 -0.65
CA ARG A 390 -27.79 7.80 -0.74
C ARG A 390 -28.83 8.75 -0.17
N HIS A 391 -28.48 9.50 0.87
CA HIS A 391 -29.39 10.41 1.59
C HIS A 391 -29.12 11.90 1.31
N ASP A 392 -28.33 12.23 0.29
CA ASP A 392 -27.97 13.61 -0.09
C ASP A 392 -27.46 14.47 1.08
N LEU A 393 -26.57 13.89 1.89
CA LEU A 393 -26.00 14.53 3.08
C LEU A 393 -24.79 15.40 2.72
N PRO A 394 -24.54 16.50 3.46
CA PRO A 394 -23.38 17.34 3.22
C PRO A 394 -22.07 16.61 3.59
N PHE A 395 -20.99 16.93 2.87
CA PHE A 395 -19.67 16.33 3.09
C PHE A 395 -18.75 17.35 3.78
N ILE A 396 -18.74 17.35 5.12
CA ILE A 396 -17.95 18.29 5.93
C ILE A 396 -16.58 17.69 6.26
N THR A 397 -15.50 18.29 5.73
CA THR A 397 -14.13 17.90 6.07
C THR A 397 -13.66 18.65 7.32
N ILE A 398 -13.27 17.91 8.37
CA ILE A 398 -12.82 18.46 9.67
C ILE A 398 -11.33 18.30 9.93
N MET A 399 -10.56 17.80 8.96
CA MET A 399 -9.10 17.68 9.05
C MET A 399 -8.42 18.26 7.81
N ASN A 400 -7.36 19.03 8.01
CA ASN A 400 -6.50 19.45 6.92
C ASN A 400 -5.52 18.33 6.50
N GLU A 401 -4.66 18.62 5.53
CA GLU A 401 -3.68 17.67 4.97
C GLU A 401 -2.66 17.14 5.99
N ASP A 402 -2.45 17.88 7.09
CA ASP A 402 -1.53 17.52 8.17
C ASP A 402 -2.21 16.65 9.25
N GLY A 403 -3.51 16.34 9.09
CA GLY A 403 -4.29 15.66 10.12
C GLY A 403 -4.54 16.55 11.34
N VAL A 404 -4.61 17.87 11.13
CA VAL A 404 -4.97 18.86 12.16
C VAL A 404 -6.43 19.24 11.99
N ILE A 405 -7.16 19.31 13.11
CA ILE A 405 -8.57 19.64 13.15
C ILE A 405 -8.80 21.09 12.70
N VAL A 406 -9.78 21.26 11.82
CA VAL A 406 -10.26 22.55 11.29
C VAL A 406 -11.78 22.54 11.21
N GLY A 407 -12.40 23.72 11.12
CA GLY A 407 -13.84 23.85 10.86
C GLY A 407 -14.60 24.61 11.95
N ASP A 408 -15.89 24.29 12.06
CA ASP A 408 -16.88 25.01 12.88
C ASP A 408 -16.82 24.64 14.37
N CYS A 409 -16.28 23.47 14.73
CA CYS A 409 -16.08 23.03 16.10
C CYS A 409 -14.82 23.71 16.72
N LYS A 410 -14.88 25.03 16.89
CA LYS A 410 -13.75 25.92 17.24
C LYS A 410 -12.92 25.46 18.45
N GLU A 411 -13.54 24.81 19.42
CA GLU A 411 -12.86 24.29 20.63
C GLU A 411 -11.71 23.32 20.30
N PHE A 412 -11.77 22.62 19.18
CA PHE A 412 -10.81 21.58 18.81
C PHE A 412 -9.85 21.99 17.69
N ASN A 413 -10.05 23.18 17.09
CA ASN A 413 -9.23 23.64 15.97
C ASN A 413 -7.75 23.74 16.36
N GLY A 414 -6.86 23.30 15.48
CA GLY A 414 -5.41 23.29 15.71
C GLY A 414 -4.89 22.05 16.45
N LEU A 415 -5.76 21.20 16.99
CA LEU A 415 -5.35 19.92 17.57
C LEU A 415 -5.03 18.89 16.48
N LYS A 416 -4.02 18.04 16.70
CA LYS A 416 -3.80 16.87 15.85
C LYS A 416 -4.90 15.83 16.08
N ARG A 417 -5.25 15.05 15.06
CA ARG A 417 -6.38 14.09 15.07
C ARG A 417 -6.48 13.17 16.30
N PHE A 418 -5.35 12.66 16.81
CA PHE A 418 -5.38 11.74 17.96
C PHE A 418 -5.33 12.47 19.31
N ASP A 419 -4.84 13.71 19.34
CA ASP A 419 -4.97 14.58 20.51
C ASP A 419 -6.41 15.09 20.63
N ALA A 420 -7.04 15.42 19.49
CA ALA A 420 -8.45 15.74 19.39
C ALA A 420 -9.32 14.57 19.89
N ARG A 421 -8.98 13.32 19.56
CA ARG A 421 -9.65 12.12 20.10
C ARG A 421 -9.72 12.14 21.63
N LYS A 422 -8.59 12.39 22.30
CA LYS A 422 -8.54 12.50 23.77
C LYS A 422 -9.39 13.67 24.27
N ARG A 423 -9.27 14.84 23.64
CA ARG A 423 -9.97 16.07 24.04
C ARG A 423 -11.49 15.99 23.86
N VAL A 424 -11.96 15.34 22.79
CA VAL A 424 -13.38 15.11 22.52
C VAL A 424 -13.99 14.21 23.60
N ILE A 425 -13.30 13.13 24.00
CA ILE A 425 -13.77 12.26 25.09
C ILE A 425 -13.94 13.04 26.40
N ILE A 426 -12.96 13.89 26.74
CA ILE A 426 -13.04 14.73 27.95
C ILE A 426 -14.22 15.70 27.84
N ALA A 427 -14.40 16.35 26.70
CA ALA A 427 -15.49 17.30 26.49
C ALA A 427 -16.87 16.62 26.55
N LEU A 428 -17.02 15.41 26.00
CA LEU A 428 -18.24 14.60 26.12
C LEU A 428 -18.53 14.19 27.57
N LYS A 429 -17.50 13.85 28.36
CA LYS A 429 -17.66 13.56 29.80
C LYS A 429 -18.14 14.79 30.58
N ASN A 430 -17.56 15.96 30.31
CA ASN A 430 -17.96 17.21 30.95
C ASN A 430 -19.42 17.58 30.64
N LYS A 431 -19.88 17.29 29.42
CA LYS A 431 -21.28 17.45 28.99
C LYS A 431 -22.20 16.30 29.42
N LYS A 432 -21.69 15.29 30.14
CA LYS A 432 -22.41 14.06 30.56
C LYS A 432 -23.02 13.26 29.39
N LEU A 433 -22.44 13.37 28.19
CA LEU A 433 -22.88 12.66 26.99
C LEU A 433 -22.05 11.39 26.70
N PHE A 434 -20.89 11.25 27.33
CA PHE A 434 -20.10 10.03 27.26
C PHE A 434 -20.80 8.87 28.02
N ARG A 435 -20.78 7.65 27.48
CA ARG A 435 -21.40 6.47 28.10
C ARG A 435 -20.35 5.44 28.52
N ASP A 436 -19.62 4.88 27.56
CA ASP A 436 -18.68 3.79 27.83
C ASP A 436 -17.59 3.67 26.77
N VAL A 437 -16.53 2.93 27.07
CA VAL A 437 -15.47 2.51 26.14
C VAL A 437 -15.20 1.02 26.34
N ILE A 438 -15.52 0.22 25.33
CA ILE A 438 -15.33 -1.23 25.37
C ILE A 438 -14.23 -1.69 24.41
N ASN A 439 -13.65 -2.85 24.70
CA ASN A 439 -12.65 -3.49 23.86
C ASN A 439 -13.28 -4.00 22.55
N ASN A 440 -12.70 -3.62 21.40
CA ASN A 440 -13.22 -3.97 20.07
C ASN A 440 -12.11 -4.42 19.11
N PRO A 441 -12.08 -5.70 18.68
CA PRO A 441 -11.20 -6.13 17.59
C PRO A 441 -11.50 -5.35 16.31
N MET A 442 -10.47 -4.93 15.59
CA MET A 442 -10.64 -4.15 14.36
C MET A 442 -9.45 -4.29 13.40
N VAL A 443 -9.63 -3.75 12.20
CA VAL A 443 -8.56 -3.62 11.20
C VAL A 443 -8.19 -2.14 11.09
N VAL A 444 -6.92 -1.81 11.29
CA VAL A 444 -6.39 -0.45 11.17
C VAL A 444 -5.67 -0.32 9.82
N PRO A 445 -6.06 0.62 8.95
CA PRO A 445 -5.37 0.86 7.69
C PRO A 445 -4.07 1.64 7.94
N ILE A 446 -2.95 1.07 7.51
CA ILE A 446 -1.60 1.63 7.71
C ILE A 446 -0.96 1.90 6.36
N CYS A 447 -0.37 3.08 6.18
CA CYS A 447 0.41 3.37 4.98
C CYS A 447 1.64 2.44 4.94
N SER A 448 1.78 1.67 3.86
CA SER A 448 2.89 0.72 3.70
C SER A 448 4.28 1.36 3.76
N ARG A 449 4.37 2.68 3.48
CA ARG A 449 5.62 3.44 3.42
C ARG A 449 5.93 4.22 4.69
N SER A 450 5.02 5.08 5.15
CA SER A 450 5.26 5.92 6.33
C SER A 450 4.96 5.19 7.65
N LYS A 451 4.20 4.09 7.59
CA LYS A 451 3.65 3.39 8.77
C LYS A 451 2.69 4.23 9.62
N ASP A 452 2.22 5.34 9.05
CA ASP A 452 1.15 6.17 9.62
C ASP A 452 -0.23 5.53 9.38
N VAL A 453 -1.21 5.87 10.22
CA VAL A 453 -2.60 5.46 10.02
C VAL A 453 -3.20 6.27 8.88
N VAL A 454 -3.81 5.59 7.91
CA VAL A 454 -4.42 6.23 6.75
C VAL A 454 -5.63 7.05 7.18
N GLU A 455 -5.72 8.28 6.68
CA GLU A 455 -6.86 9.17 6.87
C GLU A 455 -7.71 9.18 5.60
N PRO A 456 -8.99 8.82 5.64
CA PRO A 456 -9.89 9.10 4.54
C PRO A 456 -10.15 10.62 4.47
N LEU A 457 -9.84 11.25 3.33
CA LEU A 457 -10.09 12.68 3.10
C LEU A 457 -10.71 12.89 1.72
N ILE A 458 -11.63 13.84 1.60
CA ILE A 458 -12.15 14.27 0.30
C ILE A 458 -11.11 15.16 -0.37
N LYS A 459 -10.66 14.74 -1.55
CA LYS A 459 -9.75 15.54 -2.38
C LYS A 459 -10.17 15.48 -3.85
N PRO A 460 -10.01 16.58 -4.60
CA PRO A 460 -10.08 16.53 -6.06
C PRO A 460 -8.88 15.75 -6.58
N GLN A 461 -9.14 14.64 -7.25
CA GLN A 461 -8.11 13.76 -7.82
C GLN A 461 -8.50 13.30 -9.23
N TRP A 462 -7.52 12.76 -9.95
CA TRP A 462 -7.68 12.16 -11.26
C TRP A 462 -7.85 10.65 -11.11
N TYR A 463 -8.85 10.11 -11.80
CA TYR A 463 -9.24 8.72 -11.78
C TYR A 463 -9.25 8.14 -13.19
N ILE A 464 -8.97 6.85 -13.30
CA ILE A 464 -9.26 6.04 -14.49
C ILE A 464 -10.48 5.17 -14.19
N LYS A 465 -11.47 5.18 -15.09
CA LYS A 465 -12.57 4.21 -15.09
C LYS A 465 -12.02 2.82 -15.39
N CYS A 466 -12.18 1.91 -14.45
CA CYS A 466 -11.57 0.59 -14.54
C CYS A 466 -12.52 -0.50 -15.04
N ASP A 467 -13.81 -0.20 -15.20
CA ASP A 467 -14.87 -1.15 -15.53
C ASP A 467 -14.64 -1.87 -16.87
N GLU A 468 -14.69 -1.14 -18.00
CA GLU A 468 -14.50 -1.72 -19.32
C GLU A 468 -13.08 -2.28 -19.50
N MET A 469 -12.08 -1.62 -18.91
CA MET A 469 -10.69 -2.08 -18.95
C MET A 469 -10.53 -3.43 -18.26
N ALA A 470 -11.16 -3.62 -17.10
CA ALA A 470 -11.11 -4.88 -16.37
C ALA A 470 -11.91 -5.98 -17.07
N ALA A 471 -13.04 -5.64 -17.70
CA ALA A 471 -13.79 -6.58 -18.52
C ALA A 471 -12.93 -7.12 -19.67
N LYS A 472 -12.26 -6.24 -20.43
CA LYS A 472 -11.35 -6.61 -21.52
C LYS A 472 -10.14 -7.42 -21.02
N ALA A 473 -9.54 -7.01 -19.90
CA ALA A 473 -8.41 -7.72 -19.29
C ALA A 473 -8.79 -9.11 -18.75
N LYS A 474 -10.02 -9.30 -18.28
CA LYS A 474 -10.59 -10.61 -17.95
C LYS A 474 -10.83 -11.45 -19.20
N GLU A 475 -11.43 -10.85 -20.23
CA GLU A 475 -11.72 -11.51 -21.50
C GLU A 475 -10.45 -12.10 -22.13
N ALA A 476 -9.36 -11.32 -22.19
CA ALA A 476 -8.08 -11.76 -22.72
C ALA A 476 -7.55 -13.04 -22.02
N VAL A 477 -7.76 -13.18 -20.72
CA VAL A 477 -7.35 -14.38 -19.96
C VAL A 477 -8.29 -15.55 -20.20
N THR A 478 -9.59 -15.29 -20.31
CA THR A 478 -10.60 -16.33 -20.51
C THR A 478 -10.62 -16.86 -21.95
N SER A 479 -10.35 -16.02 -22.95
CA SER A 479 -10.25 -16.39 -24.37
C SER A 479 -8.95 -17.14 -24.68
N GLY A 480 -7.93 -16.98 -23.83
CA GLY A 480 -6.61 -17.57 -23.99
C GLY A 480 -5.62 -16.70 -24.77
N GLU A 481 -6.00 -15.46 -25.14
CA GLU A 481 -5.07 -14.48 -25.73
C GLU A 481 -3.93 -14.14 -24.75
N LEU A 482 -4.25 -14.00 -23.46
CA LEU A 482 -3.31 -13.84 -22.37
C LEU A 482 -3.25 -15.12 -21.52
N VAL A 483 -2.10 -15.80 -21.56
CA VAL A 483 -1.88 -17.03 -20.79
C VAL A 483 -1.17 -16.71 -19.46
N ILE A 484 -1.81 -17.05 -18.33
CA ILE A 484 -1.24 -16.92 -16.99
C ILE A 484 -0.67 -18.26 -16.55
N ILE A 485 0.61 -18.26 -16.15
CA ILE A 485 1.30 -19.45 -15.63
C ILE A 485 1.83 -19.14 -14.23
N PRO A 486 1.56 -19.98 -13.22
CA PRO A 486 0.67 -21.16 -13.26
C PRO A 486 -0.83 -20.83 -13.38
N GLU A 487 -1.58 -21.75 -13.99
CA GLU A 487 -3.01 -21.63 -14.31
C GLU A 487 -3.90 -21.26 -13.10
N HIS A 488 -3.55 -21.70 -11.90
CA HIS A 488 -4.36 -21.43 -10.71
C HIS A 488 -4.44 -19.93 -10.36
N HIS A 489 -3.49 -19.10 -10.83
CA HIS A 489 -3.55 -17.65 -10.65
C HIS A 489 -4.65 -16.98 -11.49
N LYS A 490 -5.25 -17.66 -12.49
CA LYS A 490 -6.40 -17.12 -13.23
C LYS A 490 -7.57 -16.79 -12.31
N LYS A 491 -7.83 -17.62 -11.29
CA LYS A 491 -8.90 -17.35 -10.31
C LYS A 491 -8.64 -16.07 -9.54
N THR A 492 -7.39 -15.84 -9.14
CA THR A 492 -6.98 -14.61 -8.46
C THR A 492 -7.12 -13.39 -9.37
N TRP A 493 -6.70 -13.51 -10.64
CA TRP A 493 -6.86 -12.45 -11.65
C TRP A 493 -8.33 -12.07 -11.85
N ILE A 494 -9.19 -13.06 -12.11
CA ILE A 494 -10.63 -12.86 -12.35
C ILE A 494 -11.29 -12.22 -11.12
N TYR A 495 -11.01 -12.76 -9.93
CA TYR A 495 -11.56 -12.19 -8.69
C TYR A 495 -11.14 -10.73 -8.50
N TRP A 496 -9.90 -10.38 -8.82
CA TRP A 496 -9.42 -9.01 -8.69
C TRP A 496 -10.07 -8.07 -9.72
N MET A 497 -10.20 -8.51 -10.97
CA MET A 497 -10.89 -7.76 -12.04
C MET A 497 -12.38 -7.56 -11.74
N ASP A 498 -13.06 -8.57 -11.20
CA ASP A 498 -14.50 -8.51 -10.88
C ASP A 498 -14.83 -7.55 -9.73
N ASN A 499 -13.83 -7.20 -8.91
CA ASN A 499 -13.99 -6.33 -7.73
C ASN A 499 -13.16 -5.05 -7.85
N ILE A 500 -12.72 -4.70 -9.06
CA ILE A 500 -11.91 -3.51 -9.28
C ILE A 500 -12.73 -2.24 -9.02
N ARG A 501 -12.04 -1.18 -8.60
CA ARG A 501 -12.59 0.16 -8.45
C ARG A 501 -11.81 1.12 -9.33
N ASP A 502 -12.40 2.26 -9.60
CA ASP A 502 -11.73 3.32 -10.34
C ASP A 502 -10.41 3.70 -9.68
N TRP A 503 -9.37 3.77 -10.51
CA TRP A 503 -8.01 3.90 -10.02
C TRP A 503 -7.62 5.36 -9.89
N CYS A 504 -7.37 5.81 -8.66
CA CYS A 504 -6.76 7.12 -8.41
C CYS A 504 -5.31 7.15 -8.94
N VAL A 505 -5.07 7.95 -9.99
CA VAL A 505 -3.77 8.06 -10.67
C VAL A 505 -2.98 9.32 -10.31
N SER A 506 -3.61 10.34 -9.71
CA SER A 506 -2.89 11.52 -9.23
C SER A 506 -2.27 11.33 -7.86
N ARG A 507 -1.14 12.01 -7.63
CA ARG A 507 -0.38 11.99 -6.37
C ARG A 507 0.17 13.37 -6.08
N GLN A 508 0.29 13.73 -4.81
CA GLN A 508 0.86 15.02 -4.37
C GLN A 508 2.37 14.86 -4.08
N LEU A 509 3.08 14.27 -5.04
CA LEU A 509 4.52 14.01 -4.95
C LEU A 509 5.30 15.05 -5.74
N TRP A 510 6.56 15.24 -5.35
CA TRP A 510 7.50 16.10 -6.10
C TRP A 510 8.26 15.31 -7.16
N TRP A 511 8.38 13.99 -6.97
CA TRP A 511 9.02 13.06 -7.88
C TRP A 511 8.00 12.19 -8.62
N GLY A 512 8.08 12.19 -9.96
CA GLY A 512 7.19 11.44 -10.85
C GLY A 512 6.77 12.24 -12.07
N HIS A 513 5.95 11.63 -12.92
CA HIS A 513 5.39 12.28 -14.10
C HIS A 513 4.41 13.38 -13.69
N ARG A 514 4.55 14.56 -14.30
CA ARG A 514 3.54 15.63 -14.14
C ARG A 514 2.35 15.31 -15.02
N ILE A 515 1.16 15.28 -14.44
CA ILE A 515 -0.10 15.16 -15.20
C ILE A 515 -0.21 16.37 -16.14
N PRO A 516 -0.44 16.16 -17.47
CA PRO A 516 -0.46 17.21 -18.47
C PRO A 516 -1.81 17.95 -18.49
N ALA A 517 -2.28 18.42 -17.33
CA ALA A 517 -3.54 19.16 -17.19
C ALA A 517 -3.28 20.61 -16.79
N TYR A 518 -3.96 21.54 -17.44
CA TYR A 518 -3.83 22.98 -17.23
C TYR A 518 -5.17 23.54 -16.76
N PHE A 519 -5.16 24.31 -15.68
CA PHE A 519 -6.33 25.02 -15.19
C PHE A 519 -6.21 26.47 -15.63
N ILE A 520 -7.23 26.98 -16.34
CA ILE A 520 -7.26 28.36 -16.83
C ILE A 520 -7.92 29.22 -15.75
N THR A 521 -7.19 30.22 -15.25
CA THR A 521 -7.71 31.31 -14.40
C THR A 521 -7.66 32.59 -15.21
N ILE A 522 -8.78 33.33 -15.24
CA ILE A 522 -8.88 34.62 -15.96
C ILE A 522 -8.55 35.78 -15.02
N ASP A 523 -8.62 35.55 -13.70
CA ASP A 523 -8.47 36.56 -12.64
C ASP A 523 -7.45 36.15 -11.56
N ASP A 524 -6.29 35.61 -11.95
CA ASP A 524 -5.18 35.40 -10.98
C ASP A 524 -4.43 36.74 -10.80
N PRO A 525 -4.43 37.36 -9.61
CA PRO A 525 -3.84 38.69 -9.38
C PRO A 525 -2.32 38.78 -9.58
#